data_AF-A0A9D5VQI4-F1
#
_entry.id   AF-A0A9D5VQI4-F1
#
_cell.length_a   1.000
_cell.length_b   1.000
_cell.length_c   1.000
_cell.angle_alpha   90.00
_cell.angle_beta   90.00
_cell.angle_gamma   90.00
#
_symmetry.space_group_name_H-M   'P 1'
#
loop_
_entity.id
_entity.type
_entity.pdbx_description
1 polymer ?
#
loop_
_entity_poly.entity_id
_entity_poly.type
_entity_poly.pdbx_seq_one_letter_code
_entity_poly.pdbx_strand_id
1 'polypeptide(L)'
;MKNRKQEDIIAEKIVKYYDYFEENSITTISKKCAKYIVNEYFEDICSNNFEIPSSEVIEEWVLEEVKHQFDEKVVEIIENTCPSMTEDEIDEQITKLEKMYERENKKQISAAANLASKELKSRIKSLQKDLIELRKKYVN
;
A
#
# COMPACT_ATOMS: atom_id res chain seq x y z
N MET A 1 22.09 18.48 22.43
CA MET A 1 20.83 19.21 22.72
C MET A 1 20.11 19.74 21.47
N LYS A 2 20.74 19.89 20.29
CA LYS A 2 20.06 20.29 19.04
C LYS A 2 19.16 19.19 18.44
N ASN A 3 19.58 17.91 18.45
CA ASN A 3 18.85 16.82 17.78
C ASN A 3 17.44 16.55 18.32
N ARG A 4 17.22 16.55 19.64
CA ARG A 4 15.87 16.26 20.19
C ARG A 4 14.80 17.23 19.71
N LYS A 5 15.11 18.54 19.63
CA LYS A 5 14.15 19.53 19.12
C LYS A 5 13.82 19.33 17.64
N GLN A 6 14.76 18.78 16.87
CA GLN A 6 14.58 18.58 15.43
C GLN A 6 13.81 17.28 15.16
N GLU A 7 14.10 16.21 15.90
CA GLU A 7 13.29 14.98 15.91
C GLU A 7 11.83 15.28 16.33
N ASP A 8 11.62 16.11 17.34
CA ASP A 8 10.28 16.51 17.79
C ASP A 8 9.53 17.32 16.71
N ILE A 9 10.20 18.21 15.97
CA ILE A 9 9.60 18.97 14.85
C ILE A 9 9.27 18.06 13.66
N ILE A 10 10.16 17.11 13.33
CA ILE A 10 9.91 16.11 12.29
C ILE A 10 8.71 15.27 12.69
N ALA A 11 8.70 14.72 13.92
CA ALA A 11 7.60 13.92 14.42
C ALA A 11 6.27 14.71 14.47
N GLU A 12 6.29 15.99 14.86
CA GLU A 12 5.10 16.84 14.90
C GLU A 12 4.58 17.17 13.49
N LYS A 13 5.47 17.47 12.54
CA LYS A 13 5.09 17.63 11.12
C LYS A 13 4.59 16.31 10.55
N ILE A 14 5.20 15.20 10.89
CA ILE A 14 4.75 13.88 10.46
C ILE A 14 3.36 13.61 11.03
N VAL A 15 3.17 13.60 12.34
CA VAL A 15 1.86 13.37 12.98
C VAL A 15 0.76 14.30 12.44
N LYS A 16 1.08 15.57 12.17
CA LYS A 16 0.13 16.55 11.61
C LYS A 16 -0.24 16.28 10.15
N TYR A 17 0.63 15.64 9.37
CA TYR A 17 0.42 15.31 7.95
C TYR A 17 0.02 13.84 7.72
N TYR A 18 0.14 12.99 8.74
CA TYR A 18 0.01 11.54 8.68
C TYR A 18 -1.37 11.01 9.05
N ASP A 19 -2.41 11.73 8.66
CA ASP A 19 -3.72 11.10 8.43
C ASP A 19 -3.66 10.23 7.15
N TYR A 20 -2.62 9.39 7.08
CA TYR A 20 -2.26 8.53 5.96
C TYR A 20 -3.37 7.54 5.62
N PHE A 21 -4.14 7.17 6.64
CA PHE A 21 -5.33 6.34 6.59
C PHE A 21 -6.58 7.18 6.87
N GLU A 22 -6.72 8.35 6.23
CA GLU A 22 -8.05 8.86 5.96
C GLU A 22 -8.87 7.77 5.24
N GLU A 23 -10.17 7.71 5.50
CA GLU A 23 -11.04 6.65 4.98
C GLU A 23 -10.97 6.50 3.43
N ASN A 24 -10.67 7.61 2.75
CA ASN A 24 -10.44 7.68 1.31
C ASN A 24 -9.14 7.00 0.86
N SER A 25 -8.08 7.00 1.68
CA SER A 25 -6.81 6.35 1.33
C SER A 25 -6.85 4.85 1.55
N ILE A 26 -7.54 4.32 2.58
CA ILE A 26 -7.76 2.87 2.76
C ILE A 26 -8.43 2.27 1.51
N THR A 27 -9.49 2.92 1.05
CA THR A 27 -10.23 2.49 -0.14
C THR A 27 -9.37 2.60 -1.41
N THR A 28 -8.51 3.62 -1.49
CA THR A 28 -7.61 3.81 -2.63
C THR A 28 -6.50 2.78 -2.66
N ILE A 29 -5.84 2.54 -1.52
CA ILE A 29 -4.79 1.53 -1.35
C ILE A 29 -5.35 0.15 -1.70
N SER A 30 -6.50 -0.23 -1.13
CA SER A 30 -7.10 -1.53 -1.43
C SER A 30 -7.43 -1.75 -2.92
N LYS A 31 -7.93 -0.71 -3.61
CA LYS A 31 -8.18 -0.77 -5.07
C LYS A 31 -6.90 -0.89 -5.89
N LYS A 32 -5.85 -0.16 -5.52
CA LYS A 32 -4.53 -0.24 -6.17
C LYS A 32 -3.92 -1.63 -5.97
N CYS A 33 -3.89 -2.14 -4.74
CA CYS A 33 -3.39 -3.49 -4.45
C CYS A 33 -4.16 -4.55 -5.23
N ALA A 34 -5.50 -4.50 -5.25
CA ALA A 34 -6.31 -5.42 -6.05
C ALA A 34 -5.99 -5.34 -7.54
N LYS A 35 -5.72 -4.14 -8.07
CA LYS A 35 -5.29 -3.95 -9.46
C LYS A 35 -3.91 -4.54 -9.73
N TYR A 36 -2.94 -4.34 -8.84
CA TYR A 36 -1.59 -4.91 -8.99
C TYR A 36 -1.62 -6.43 -8.99
N ILE A 37 -2.37 -7.04 -8.06
CA ILE A 37 -2.54 -8.50 -8.02
C ILE A 37 -3.20 -9.00 -9.31
N VAL A 38 -4.24 -8.33 -9.82
CA VAL A 38 -4.86 -8.72 -11.10
C VAL A 38 -3.87 -8.64 -12.27
N ASN A 39 -3.02 -7.61 -12.30
CA ASN A 39 -2.02 -7.45 -13.35
C ASN A 39 -0.93 -8.52 -13.26
N GLU A 40 -0.43 -8.78 -12.05
CA GLU A 40 0.62 -9.76 -11.79
C GLU A 40 0.18 -11.18 -12.21
N TYR A 41 -1.06 -11.54 -11.90
CA TYR A 41 -1.60 -12.87 -12.15
C TYR A 41 -2.57 -12.92 -13.33
N PHE A 42 -2.48 -11.97 -14.27
CA PHE A 42 -3.45 -11.83 -15.35
C PHE A 42 -3.58 -13.12 -16.19
N GLU A 43 -2.46 -13.73 -16.54
CA GLU A 43 -2.43 -14.96 -17.36
C GLU A 43 -3.10 -16.15 -16.65
N ASP A 44 -2.84 -16.32 -15.35
CA ASP A 44 -3.45 -17.36 -14.53
C ASP A 44 -4.95 -17.15 -14.37
N ILE A 45 -5.37 -15.89 -14.21
CA ILE A 45 -6.79 -15.51 -14.16
C ILE A 45 -7.47 -15.87 -15.48
N CYS A 46 -6.86 -15.52 -16.62
CA CYS A 46 -7.39 -15.84 -17.95
C CYS A 46 -7.43 -17.34 -18.25
N SER A 47 -6.50 -18.10 -17.67
CA SER A 47 -6.40 -19.55 -17.82
C SER A 47 -7.25 -20.32 -16.81
N ASN A 48 -7.93 -19.63 -15.89
CA ASN A 48 -8.71 -20.21 -14.79
C ASN A 48 -7.87 -21.09 -13.83
N ASN A 49 -6.59 -20.73 -13.68
CA ASN A 49 -5.64 -21.37 -12.76
C ASN A 49 -5.30 -20.49 -11.56
N PHE A 50 -5.92 -19.31 -11.45
CA PHE A 50 -5.66 -18.38 -10.36
C PHE A 50 -6.34 -18.82 -9.05
N GLU A 51 -5.54 -18.88 -7.99
CA GLU A 51 -6.01 -18.96 -6.62
C GLU A 51 -5.84 -17.62 -5.92
N ILE A 52 -6.85 -17.22 -5.15
CA ILE A 52 -6.80 -15.95 -4.42
C ILE A 52 -5.69 -16.05 -3.36
N PRO A 53 -4.74 -15.09 -3.31
CA PRO A 53 -3.68 -15.09 -2.32
C PRO A 53 -4.22 -15.09 -0.89
N SER A 54 -3.43 -15.62 0.04
CA SER A 54 -3.76 -15.62 1.45
C SER A 54 -3.88 -14.18 1.98
N SER A 55 -4.55 -14.03 3.14
CA SER A 55 -4.65 -12.71 3.78
C SER A 55 -3.27 -12.11 4.09
N GLU A 56 -2.30 -12.95 4.47
CA GLU A 56 -0.94 -12.53 4.79
C GLU A 56 -0.25 -11.95 3.55
N VAL A 57 -0.35 -12.63 2.41
CA VAL A 57 0.20 -12.12 1.14
C VAL A 57 -0.46 -10.80 0.77
N ILE A 58 -1.79 -10.69 0.87
CA ILE A 58 -2.49 -9.42 0.55
C ILE A 58 -2.09 -8.30 1.52
N GLU A 59 -1.82 -8.61 2.80
CA GLU A 59 -1.28 -7.65 3.76
C GLU A 59 0.11 -7.15 3.36
N GLU A 60 0.99 -8.01 2.83
CA GLU A 60 2.30 -7.60 2.28
C GLU A 60 2.16 -6.62 1.12
N TRP A 61 1.27 -6.90 0.15
CA TRP A 61 0.98 -5.98 -0.97
C TRP A 61 0.43 -4.63 -0.49
N VAL A 62 -0.37 -4.62 0.57
CA VAL A 62 -0.88 -3.38 1.18
C VAL A 62 0.23 -2.63 1.90
N LEU A 63 1.10 -3.34 2.63
CA LEU A 63 2.24 -2.74 3.32
C LEU A 63 3.20 -2.10 2.32
N GLU A 64 3.49 -2.74 1.19
CA GLU A 64 4.34 -2.17 0.15
C GLU A 64 3.75 -0.90 -0.46
N GLU A 65 2.46 -0.87 -0.79
CA GLU A 65 1.83 0.35 -1.31
C GLU A 65 1.78 1.46 -0.25
N VAL A 66 1.58 1.12 1.03
CA VAL A 66 1.63 2.09 2.14
C VAL A 66 3.03 2.68 2.27
N LYS A 67 4.08 1.84 2.24
CA LYS A 67 5.49 2.28 2.29
C LYS A 67 5.86 3.14 1.10
N HIS A 68 5.47 2.72 -0.11
CA HIS A 68 5.76 3.50 -1.31
C HIS A 68 5.18 4.91 -1.22
N GLN A 69 3.92 5.04 -0.82
CA GLN A 69 3.35 6.37 -0.64
C GLN A 69 4.05 7.11 0.52
N PHE A 70 4.40 6.41 1.61
CA PHE A 70 5.07 7.00 2.77
C PHE A 70 6.38 7.64 2.33
N ASP A 71 7.21 6.92 1.60
CA ASP A 71 8.50 7.42 1.12
C ASP A 71 8.33 8.69 0.28
N GLU A 72 7.37 8.69 -0.65
CA GLU A 72 7.06 9.88 -1.49
C GLU A 72 6.80 11.14 -0.68
N LYS A 73 6.17 11.04 0.50
CA LYS A 73 5.81 12.20 1.32
C LYS A 73 6.86 12.55 2.37
N VAL A 74 7.53 11.53 2.90
CA VAL A 74 8.32 11.65 4.14
C VAL A 74 9.75 12.00 3.84
N VAL A 75 10.31 11.45 2.77
CA VAL A 75 11.63 11.80 2.27
C VAL A 75 11.71 13.31 2.03
N GLU A 76 10.75 13.86 1.28
CA GLU A 76 10.69 15.30 0.99
C GLU A 76 10.62 16.16 2.27
N ILE A 77 9.84 15.74 3.28
CA ILE A 77 9.71 16.49 4.54
C ILE A 77 11.03 16.48 5.32
N ILE A 78 11.71 15.33 5.38
CA ILE A 78 12.97 15.17 6.10
C ILE A 78 14.06 15.99 5.42
N GLU A 79 14.23 15.86 4.11
CA GLU A 79 15.21 16.63 3.33
C GLU A 79 15.02 18.14 3.51
N ASN A 80 13.78 18.62 3.43
CA ASN A 80 13.47 20.05 3.58
C ASN A 80 13.60 20.58 5.02
N THR A 81 13.29 19.75 6.02
CA THR A 81 13.33 20.16 7.43
C THR A 81 14.74 20.00 8.02
N CYS A 82 15.53 19.08 7.46
CA CYS A 82 16.85 18.71 7.97
C CYS A 82 17.90 18.62 6.85
N PRO A 83 18.18 19.72 6.13
CA PRO A 83 19.10 19.72 5.00
C PRO A 83 20.56 19.42 5.39
N SER A 84 20.86 19.37 6.69
CA SER A 84 22.18 19.03 7.22
C SER A 84 22.36 17.56 7.58
N MET A 85 21.31 16.73 7.45
CA MET A 85 21.43 15.29 7.65
C MET A 85 22.16 14.67 6.46
N THR A 86 22.99 13.68 6.76
CA THR A 86 23.56 12.79 5.75
C THR A 86 22.50 11.81 5.25
N GLU A 87 22.75 11.19 4.09
CA GLU A 87 21.86 10.19 3.50
C GLU A 87 21.60 9.02 4.48
N ASP A 88 22.64 8.51 5.14
CA ASP A 88 22.52 7.47 6.17
C ASP A 88 21.63 7.88 7.36
N GLU A 89 21.70 9.15 7.80
CA GLU A 89 20.87 9.68 8.89
C GLU A 89 19.40 9.86 8.45
N ILE A 90 19.17 10.20 7.18
CA ILE A 90 17.83 10.29 6.60
C ILE A 90 17.20 8.88 6.54
N ASP A 91 17.95 7.89 6.05
CA ASP A 91 17.49 6.51 5.94
C ASP A 91 17.18 5.87 7.30
N GLU A 92 18.02 6.13 8.31
CA GLU A 92 17.76 5.65 9.69
C GLU A 92 16.47 6.26 10.24
N GLN A 93 16.26 7.56 9.99
CA GLN A 93 15.08 8.27 10.46
C GLN A 93 13.81 7.80 9.75
N ILE A 94 13.85 7.60 8.44
CA ILE A 94 12.76 7.01 7.64
C ILE A 94 12.39 5.64 8.20
N THR A 95 13.38 4.75 8.34
CA THR A 95 13.18 3.38 8.84
C THR A 95 12.51 3.37 10.22
N LYS A 96 12.92 4.28 11.12
CA LYS A 96 12.34 4.40 12.46
C LYS A 96 10.88 4.83 12.40
N LEU A 97 10.58 5.81 11.56
CA LEU A 97 9.24 6.35 11.37
C LEU A 97 8.30 5.33 10.71
N GLU A 98 8.78 4.60 9.69
CA GLU A 98 8.04 3.51 9.05
C GLU A 98 7.64 2.43 10.07
N LYS A 99 8.59 1.98 10.91
CA LYS A 99 8.33 0.94 11.92
C LYS A 99 7.34 1.40 13.00
N MET A 100 7.40 2.68 13.39
CA MET A 100 6.42 3.25 14.30
C MET A 100 5.04 3.28 13.64
N TYR A 101 5.00 3.76 12.41
CA TYR A 101 3.78 3.90 11.64
C TYR A 101 3.07 2.56 11.39
N GLU A 102 3.80 1.54 10.92
CA GLU A 102 3.28 0.19 10.70
C GLU A 102 2.64 -0.38 11.98
N ARG A 103 3.31 -0.19 13.12
CA ARG A 103 2.85 -0.67 14.42
C ARG A 103 1.55 0.01 14.85
N GLU A 104 1.48 1.32 14.72
CA GLU A 104 0.33 2.12 15.13
C GLU A 104 -0.89 1.88 14.24
N ASN A 105 -0.66 1.62 12.95
CA ASN A 105 -1.71 1.53 11.92
C ASN A 105 -2.01 0.08 11.50
N LYS A 106 -1.48 -0.92 12.21
CA LYS A 106 -1.65 -2.36 11.91
C LYS A 106 -3.12 -2.77 11.67
N LYS A 107 -4.05 -2.20 12.44
CA LYS A 107 -5.49 -2.49 12.26
C LYS A 107 -6.02 -1.98 10.92
N GLN A 108 -5.57 -0.81 10.47
CA GLN A 108 -6.00 -0.22 9.21
C GLN A 108 -5.36 -0.94 8.03
N ILE A 109 -4.10 -1.37 8.15
CA ILE A 109 -3.43 -2.25 7.17
C ILE A 109 -4.25 -3.53 6.96
N SER A 110 -4.63 -4.21 8.05
CA SER A 110 -5.45 -5.43 7.95
C SER A 110 -6.86 -5.14 7.40
N ALA A 111 -7.45 -3.99 7.73
CA ALA A 111 -8.72 -3.56 7.15
C ALA A 111 -8.61 -3.30 5.63
N ALA A 112 -7.53 -2.64 5.20
CA ALA A 112 -7.22 -2.40 3.80
C ALA A 112 -6.98 -3.72 3.04
N ALA A 113 -6.28 -4.69 3.64
CA ALA A 113 -6.08 -6.01 3.06
C ALA A 113 -7.39 -6.78 2.88
N ASN A 114 -8.28 -6.72 3.88
CA ASN A 114 -9.62 -7.30 3.77
C ASN A 114 -10.45 -6.66 2.65
N LEU A 115 -10.35 -5.34 2.47
CA LEU A 115 -11.01 -4.63 1.37
C LEU A 115 -10.39 -4.98 0.02
N ALA A 116 -9.06 -5.08 -0.05
CA ALA A 116 -8.33 -5.47 -1.25
C ALA A 116 -8.73 -6.89 -1.70
N SER A 117 -8.85 -7.82 -0.75
CA SER A 117 -9.33 -9.19 -1.03
C SER A 117 -10.75 -9.21 -1.61
N LYS A 118 -11.65 -8.40 -1.07
CA LYS A 118 -13.04 -8.28 -1.57
C LYS A 118 -13.07 -7.67 -2.98
N GLU A 119 -12.31 -6.60 -3.20
CA GLU A 119 -12.20 -5.95 -4.50
C GLU A 119 -11.59 -6.89 -5.56
N LEU A 120 -10.54 -7.62 -5.19
CA LEU A 120 -9.88 -8.62 -6.03
C LEU A 120 -10.87 -9.72 -6.44
N LYS A 121 -11.61 -10.30 -5.49
CA LYS A 121 -12.67 -11.28 -5.76
C LYS A 121 -13.71 -10.76 -6.75
N SER A 122 -14.14 -9.51 -6.57
CA SER A 122 -15.11 -8.86 -7.45
C SER A 122 -14.57 -8.74 -8.88
N ARG A 123 -13.33 -8.26 -9.03
CA ARG A 123 -12.67 -8.08 -10.33
C ARG A 123 -12.46 -9.39 -11.07
N ILE A 124 -11.96 -10.42 -10.39
CA ILE A 124 -11.77 -11.75 -10.98
C ILE A 124 -13.08 -12.32 -11.48
N LYS A 125 -14.14 -12.23 -10.66
CA LYS A 125 -15.47 -12.71 -11.05
C LYS A 125 -15.99 -11.98 -12.29
N SER A 126 -15.77 -10.67 -12.40
CA SER A 126 -16.12 -9.90 -13.59
C SER A 126 -15.32 -10.36 -14.81
N LEU A 127 -14.00 -10.46 -14.69
CA LEU A 127 -13.10 -10.89 -15.77
C LEU A 127 -13.46 -12.30 -16.27
N GLN A 128 -13.70 -13.24 -15.36
CA GLN A 128 -14.09 -14.60 -15.73
C GLN A 128 -15.44 -14.63 -16.46
N LYS A 129 -16.40 -13.81 -16.03
CA LYS A 129 -17.68 -13.68 -16.73
C LYS A 129 -17.48 -13.17 -18.16
N ASP A 130 -16.70 -12.11 -18.32
CA ASP A 130 -16.41 -11.50 -19.62
C ASP A 130 -15.69 -12.49 -20.55
N LEU A 131 -14.74 -13.28 -20.02
CA LEU A 131 -14.05 -14.33 -20.76
C LEU A 131 -14.98 -15.45 -21.23
N ILE A 132 -15.94 -15.87 -20.38
CA ILE A 132 -16.95 -16.87 -20.76
C ILE A 132 -17.82 -16.34 -21.90
N GLU A 133 -18.25 -15.08 -21.83
CA GLU A 133 -19.06 -14.44 -22.87
C GLU A 133 -18.28 -14.29 -24.19
N LEU A 134 -17.01 -13.89 -24.12
CA LEU A 134 -16.12 -13.81 -25.27
C LEU A 134 -15.92 -15.19 -25.92
N ARG A 135 -15.63 -16.23 -25.13
CA ARG A 135 -15.48 -17.60 -25.67
C ARG A 135 -16.76 -18.06 -26.39
N LYS A 136 -17.94 -17.79 -25.81
CA LYS A 136 -19.22 -18.11 -26.47
C LYS A 136 -19.42 -17.39 -27.80
N LYS A 137 -18.87 -16.18 -27.97
CA LYS A 137 -19.04 -15.35 -29.16
C LYS A 137 -18.06 -15.70 -30.28
N TYR A 138 -16.87 -16.19 -29.96
CA TYR A 138 -15.77 -16.37 -30.92
C TYR A 138 -15.29 -17.82 -31.08
N VAL A 139 -15.70 -18.74 -30.20
CA VAL A 139 -15.28 -20.16 -30.23
C VAL A 139 -16.47 -21.10 -30.49
N ASN A 140 -17.71 -20.58 -30.56
CA ASN A 140 -18.87 -21.29 -31.08
C ASN A 140 -19.24 -20.78 -32.48
#